data_AF-T1BQD8-F1
#
_entry.id   AF-T1BQD8-F1
#
_cell.length_a   1.000
_cell.length_b   1.000
_cell.length_c   1.000
_cell.angle_alpha   90.00
_cell.angle_beta   90.00
_cell.angle_gamma   90.00
#
_symmetry.space_group_name_H-M   'P 1'
#
loop_
_entity.id
_entity.type
_entity.pdbx_description
1 polymer ?
#
loop_
_entity_poly.entity_id
_entity_poly.type
_entity_poly.pdbx_seq_one_letter_code
_entity_poly.pdbx_strand_id
1 'polypeptide(L)'
;MDAVVQNIYDYSSNIGKILNGAAKEELKKRLADSLIVAYGAKDSEPVNAERNGLLPSSGKQNSTIYFTDAKAESSVATMLNGSMTRYLDFNDTYLSKEALHP
;
A
#
# COMPACT_ATOMS: atom_id res chain seq x y z
N MET A 1 6.33 28.22 -6.75
CA MET A 1 5.48 27.09 -6.31
C MET A 1 4.26 27.69 -5.64
N ASP A 2 3.06 27.19 -5.92
CA ASP A 2 1.85 27.64 -5.23
C ASP A 2 1.99 27.43 -3.71
N ALA A 3 1.45 28.34 -2.90
CA ALA A 3 1.65 28.33 -1.44
C ALA A 3 1.09 27.05 -0.78
N VAL A 4 -0.02 26.51 -1.30
CA VAL A 4 -0.59 25.26 -0.80
C VAL A 4 0.33 24.09 -1.14
N VAL A 5 0.85 24.04 -2.37
CA VAL A 5 1.78 22.99 -2.79
C VAL A 5 3.06 23.03 -1.95
N GLN A 6 3.59 24.22 -1.67
CA GLN A 6 4.76 24.39 -0.80
C GLN A 6 4.49 23.86 0.62
N ASN A 7 3.34 24.18 1.20
CA ASN A 7 2.97 23.70 2.53
C ASN A 7 2.84 22.17 2.60
N ILE A 8 2.26 21.54 1.57
CA ILE A 8 2.16 20.07 1.49
C ILE A 8 3.55 19.44 1.39
N TYR A 9 4.43 20.03 0.58
CA TYR A 9 5.81 19.57 0.43
C TYR A 9 6.58 19.67 1.75
N ASP A 10 6.51 20.81 2.43
CA ASP A 10 7.21 21.05 3.69
C ASP A 10 6.71 20.12 4.80
N TYR A 11 5.39 19.89 4.86
CA TYR A 11 4.79 18.94 5.79
C TYR A 11 5.27 17.50 5.52
N SER A 12 5.12 17.03 4.28
CA SER A 12 5.49 15.66 3.87
C SER A 12 6.99 15.38 4.10
N SER A 13 7.84 16.37 3.86
CA SER A 13 9.29 16.25 4.02
C SER A 13 9.74 16.19 5.49
N ASN A 14 8.92 16.68 6.42
CA ASN A 14 9.28 16.76 7.84
C ASN A 14 8.42 15.87 8.76
N ILE A 15 7.44 15.15 8.22
CA ILE A 15 6.49 14.34 9.00
C ILE A 15 7.17 13.37 9.98
N GLY A 16 8.29 12.76 9.58
CA GLY A 16 9.06 11.83 10.41
C GLY A 16 9.60 12.44 11.71
N LYS A 17 9.86 13.76 11.72
CA LYS A 17 10.39 14.48 12.89
C LYS A 17 9.30 14.84 13.90
N ILE A 18 8.05 14.86 13.48
CA ILE A 18 6.91 15.30 14.28
C ILE A 18 5.97 14.17 14.71
N LEU A 19 6.28 12.91 14.33
CA LEU A 19 5.52 11.73 14.77
C LEU A 19 5.72 11.46 16.27
N ASN A 20 4.65 11.61 17.03
CA ASN A 20 4.61 11.24 18.45
C ASN A 20 4.49 9.70 18.65
N GLY A 21 4.63 9.24 19.89
CA GLY A 21 4.61 7.82 20.21
C GLY A 21 3.28 7.13 19.85
N ALA A 22 2.15 7.78 20.12
CA ALA A 22 0.83 7.23 19.80
C ALA A 22 0.63 7.03 18.29
N ALA A 23 1.03 8.01 17.48
CA ALA A 23 0.94 7.93 16.02
C ALA A 23 1.79 6.78 15.46
N LYS A 24 2.97 6.51 16.05
CA LYS A 24 3.82 5.38 15.66
C LYS A 24 3.16 4.03 15.98
N GLU A 25 2.50 3.91 17.12
CA GLU A 25 1.78 2.67 17.46
C GLU A 25 0.58 2.44 16.55
N GLU A 26 -0.19 3.48 16.22
CA GLU A 26 -1.29 3.36 15.24
C GLU A 26 -0.79 2.99 13.83
N LEU A 27 0.34 3.55 13.40
CA LEU A 27 0.95 3.21 12.11
C LEU A 27 1.29 1.71 12.03
N LYS A 28 1.87 1.14 13.08
CA LYS A 28 2.18 -0.30 13.13
C LYS A 28 0.93 -1.16 13.00
N LYS A 29 -0.18 -0.74 13.63
CA LYS A 29 -1.46 -1.46 13.54
C LYS A 29 -1.99 -1.44 12.11
N ARG A 30 -1.99 -0.29 11.41
CA ARG A 30 -2.44 -0.23 10.00
C ARG A 30 -1.57 -1.05 9.06
N LEU A 31 -0.24 -1.06 9.28
CA LEU A 31 0.67 -1.93 8.53
C LEU A 31 0.34 -3.42 8.74
N ALA A 32 0.11 -3.82 9.99
CA ALA A 32 -0.26 -5.20 10.31
C ALA A 32 -1.61 -5.58 9.70
N ASP A 33 -2.62 -4.71 9.83
CA ASP A 33 -3.96 -4.89 9.27
C ASP A 33 -3.91 -5.10 7.75
N SER A 34 -3.25 -4.18 7.03
CA SER A 34 -3.12 -4.25 5.57
C SER A 34 -2.46 -5.55 5.10
N LEU A 35 -1.40 -6.00 5.78
CA LEU A 35 -0.73 -7.26 5.44
C LEU A 35 -1.61 -8.49 5.74
N ILE A 36 -2.36 -8.48 6.84
CA ILE A 36 -3.25 -9.59 7.20
C ILE A 36 -4.40 -9.71 6.19
N VAL A 37 -5.01 -8.58 5.79
CA VAL A 37 -6.06 -8.56 4.78
C VAL A 37 -5.52 -9.03 3.42
N ALA A 38 -4.34 -8.53 3.02
CA ALA A 38 -3.69 -8.96 1.80
C ALA A 38 -3.40 -10.47 1.80
N TYR A 39 -3.01 -11.05 2.93
CA TYR A 39 -2.79 -12.49 3.06
C TYR A 39 -4.08 -13.28 2.83
N GLY A 40 -5.21 -12.79 3.33
CA GLY A 40 -6.53 -13.39 3.09
C GLY A 40 -6.92 -13.40 1.61
N ALA A 41 -6.52 -12.38 0.86
CA ALA A 41 -6.83 -12.22 -0.56
C ALA A 41 -5.83 -12.91 -1.52
N LYS A 42 -4.71 -13.44 -1.01
CA LYS A 42 -3.53 -13.81 -1.81
C LYS A 42 -3.79 -14.82 -2.93
N ASP A 43 -4.83 -15.64 -2.82
CA ASP A 43 -5.19 -16.68 -3.80
C ASP A 43 -6.55 -16.40 -4.48
N SER A 44 -7.07 -15.17 -4.34
CA SER A 44 -8.32 -14.78 -4.95
C SER A 44 -8.24 -14.73 -6.48
N GLU A 45 -9.39 -14.93 -7.13
CA GLU A 45 -9.50 -14.93 -8.59
C GLU A 45 -8.87 -13.68 -9.25
N PRO A 46 -9.17 -12.43 -8.84
CA PRO A 46 -8.58 -11.27 -9.49
C PRO A 46 -7.08 -11.15 -9.25
N VAL A 47 -6.58 -11.49 -8.06
CA VAL A 47 -5.14 -11.50 -7.78
C VAL A 47 -4.42 -12.50 -8.68
N ASN A 48 -5.02 -13.68 -8.90
CA ASN A 48 -4.45 -14.67 -9.82
C ASN A 48 -4.53 -14.22 -11.28
N ALA A 49 -5.63 -13.58 -11.69
CA ALA A 49 -5.76 -13.02 -13.03
C ALA A 49 -4.70 -11.94 -13.30
N GLU A 50 -4.48 -11.04 -12.35
CA GLU A 50 -3.43 -10.01 -12.43
C GLU A 50 -2.03 -10.63 -12.47
N ARG A 51 -1.74 -11.62 -11.62
CA ARG A 51 -0.45 -12.34 -11.67
C ARG A 51 -0.20 -12.96 -13.04
N ASN A 52 -1.22 -13.59 -13.63
CA ASN A 52 -1.11 -14.21 -14.96
C ASN A 52 -0.93 -13.17 -16.07
N GLY A 53 -1.54 -11.99 -15.95
CA GLY A 53 -1.48 -10.94 -16.96
C GLY A 53 -0.25 -10.02 -16.86
N LEU A 54 0.30 -9.84 -15.65
CA LEU A 54 1.36 -8.87 -15.38
C LEU A 54 2.74 -9.50 -15.15
N LEU A 55 2.81 -10.82 -14.94
CA LEU A 55 4.08 -11.53 -14.74
C LEU A 55 4.45 -12.40 -15.95
N PRO A 56 5.76 -12.61 -16.21
CA PRO A 56 6.89 -11.98 -15.53
C PRO A 56 7.05 -10.49 -15.88
N SER A 57 7.57 -9.71 -14.94
CA SER A 57 7.90 -8.29 -15.16
C SER A 57 9.22 -7.95 -14.48
N SER A 58 9.99 -7.05 -15.08
CA SER A 58 11.26 -6.55 -14.54
C SER A 58 11.55 -5.14 -15.04
N GLY A 59 12.08 -4.29 -14.16
CA GLY A 59 12.43 -2.91 -14.48
C GLY A 59 13.74 -2.47 -13.83
N LYS A 60 14.02 -1.16 -13.89
CA LYS A 60 15.19 -0.54 -13.25
C LYS A 60 15.22 -0.79 -11.73
N GLN A 61 14.05 -0.88 -11.13
CA GLN A 61 13.85 -1.25 -9.74
C GLN A 61 12.80 -2.36 -9.68
N ASN A 62 13.04 -3.33 -8.81
CA ASN A 62 12.14 -4.45 -8.59
C ASN A 62 11.79 -4.55 -7.11
N SER A 63 10.52 -4.82 -6.83
CA SER A 63 9.96 -4.93 -5.49
C SER A 63 9.34 -6.31 -5.26
N THR A 64 9.24 -6.71 -4.00
CA THR A 64 8.67 -7.99 -3.60
C THR A 64 7.16 -8.02 -3.82
N ILE A 65 6.67 -9.13 -4.37
CA ILE A 65 5.25 -9.45 -4.38
C ILE A 65 4.95 -10.17 -3.05
N TYR A 66 4.00 -9.66 -2.26
CA TYR A 66 3.71 -10.19 -0.94
C TYR A 66 3.40 -11.69 -1.00
N PHE A 67 3.89 -12.40 0.03
CA PHE A 67 3.64 -13.83 0.26
C PHE A 67 4.17 -14.75 -0.85
N THR A 68 5.16 -14.28 -1.62
CA THR A 68 5.87 -15.08 -2.64
C THR A 68 7.37 -14.81 -2.55
N ASP A 69 8.17 -15.68 -3.17
CA ASP A 69 9.61 -15.44 -3.38
C ASP A 69 9.90 -14.61 -4.65
N ALA A 70 8.86 -14.14 -5.34
CA ALA A 70 8.96 -13.43 -6.60
C ALA A 70 9.13 -11.91 -6.40
N LYS A 71 9.79 -11.30 -7.38
CA LYS A 71 9.87 -9.85 -7.56
C LYS A 71 9.35 -9.47 -8.93
N ALA A 72 8.80 -8.27 -9.02
CA ALA A 72 8.41 -7.65 -10.29
C ALA A 72 8.92 -6.22 -10.33
N GLU A 73 8.83 -5.58 -11.51
CA GLU A 73 8.97 -4.13 -11.63
C GLU A 73 8.10 -3.45 -10.57
N SER A 74 8.63 -2.40 -9.93
CA SER A 74 8.01 -1.81 -8.72
C SER A 74 6.56 -1.37 -8.91
N SER A 75 6.15 -0.85 -10.06
CA SER A 75 4.74 -0.50 -10.33
C SER A 75 3.86 -1.74 -10.45
N VAL A 76 4.34 -2.82 -11.07
CA VAL A 76 3.63 -4.11 -11.12
C VAL A 76 3.50 -4.73 -9.72
N ALA A 77 4.57 -4.74 -8.93
CA ALA A 77 4.51 -5.23 -7.55
C ALA A 77 3.54 -4.39 -6.69
N THR A 78 3.50 -3.07 -6.90
CA THR A 78 2.56 -2.16 -6.22
C THR A 78 1.11 -2.49 -6.58
N MET A 79 0.83 -2.73 -7.87
CA MET A 79 -0.50 -3.13 -8.33
C MET A 79 -0.93 -4.44 -7.64
N LEU A 80 -0.12 -5.49 -7.75
CA LEU A 80 -0.44 -6.80 -7.18
C LEU A 80 -0.65 -6.74 -5.66
N ASN A 81 0.23 -6.04 -4.94
CA ASN A 81 0.13 -5.89 -3.49
C ASN A 81 -1.08 -5.04 -3.06
N GLY A 82 -1.37 -3.97 -3.81
CA GLY A 82 -2.54 -3.13 -3.60
C GLY A 82 -3.85 -3.88 -3.84
N SER A 83 -3.94 -4.64 -4.94
CA SER A 83 -5.10 -5.47 -5.25
C SER A 83 -5.35 -6.52 -4.18
N MET A 84 -4.31 -7.22 -3.69
CA MET A 84 -4.45 -8.12 -2.53
C MET A 84 -4.99 -7.38 -1.30
N THR A 85 -4.44 -6.20 -0.98
CA THR A 85 -4.85 -5.43 0.20
C THR A 85 -6.32 -4.98 0.11
N ARG A 86 -6.80 -4.63 -1.08
CA ARG A 86 -8.12 -4.02 -1.26
C ARG A 86 -9.24 -5.02 -1.59
N TYR A 87 -8.92 -6.16 -2.19
CA TYR A 87 -9.89 -7.03 -2.84
C TYR A 87 -11.06 -7.47 -1.94
N LEU A 88 -10.77 -7.86 -0.69
CA LEU A 88 -11.79 -8.37 0.23
C LEU A 88 -12.67 -7.29 0.84
N ASP A 89 -12.41 -6.00 0.57
CA ASP A 89 -13.10 -4.88 1.20
C ASP A 89 -13.05 -4.91 2.73
N PHE A 90 -11.93 -5.45 3.25
CA PHE A 90 -11.74 -5.71 4.68
C PHE A 90 -10.56 -4.96 5.28
N ASN A 91 -9.86 -4.17 4.45
CA ASN A 91 -8.85 -3.25 4.94
C ASN A 91 -9.50 -2.04 5.61
N ASP A 92 -8.73 -1.46 6.51
CA ASP A 92 -9.14 -0.31 7.30
C ASP A 92 -9.82 0.85 6.52
N THR A 93 -10.70 1.57 7.23
CA THR A 93 -11.39 2.76 6.70
C THR A 93 -10.96 3.98 7.50
N TYR A 94 -10.79 5.11 6.82
CA TYR A 94 -10.58 6.40 7.44
C TYR A 94 -11.83 7.28 7.22
N LEU A 95 -12.41 7.76 8.32
CA LEU A 95 -13.57 8.64 8.30
C LEU A 95 -13.10 10.09 8.45
N SER A 96 -13.18 10.83 7.35
CA SER A 96 -12.88 12.26 7.28
C SER A 96 -14.16 12.99 6.85
N LYS A 97 -14.05 13.91 5.89
CA LYS A 97 -15.19 14.49 5.17
C LYS A 97 -15.92 13.46 4.31
N GLU A 98 -15.20 12.43 3.86
CA GLU A 98 -15.72 11.27 3.14
C GLU A 98 -15.08 10.00 3.70
N ALA A 99 -15.77 8.85 3.58
CA ALA A 99 -15.24 7.55 3.97
C ALA A 99 -14.34 7.00 2.85
N LEU A 100 -13.11 6.64 3.18
CA LEU A 100 -12.14 6.15 2.21
C LEU A 100 -11.20 5.10 2.81
N HIS A 101 -10.58 4.33 1.92
CA HIS A 101 -9.48 3.44 2.24
C HIS A 101 -8.18 4.16 1.85
N PRO A 102 -7.40 4.65 2.84
CA PRO A 102 -6.22 5.48 2.58
C PRO A 102 -5.02 4.68 2.07
#